data_AF-A0AAV4U2L8-F1
#
_entry.id   AF-A0AAV4U2L8-F1
#
_cell.length_a   1.000
_cell.length_b   1.000
_cell.length_c   1.000
_cell.angle_alpha   90.00
_cell.angle_beta   90.00
_cell.angle_gamma   90.00
#
_symmetry.space_group_name_H-M   'P 1'
#
loop_
_entity.id
_entity.type
_entity.pdbx_description
1 polymer ?
#
loop_
_entity_poly.entity_id
_entity_poly.type
_entity_poly.pdbx_seq_one_letter_code
_entity_poly.pdbx_strand_id
1 'polypeptide(L)'
;MKLVRHVTDLVKDVDKFKNSIALVATKVDNQYIKRGRQFILVEDNTIISAIADFLLEVQQDLSQRVEHPKTSPQEVKFYGNAVKFIDVLLSRADSEYTNIGIFRRPDEPGPLSNITLLQEGKRHIEKMLYETLAYTEKVDEDFGYTISEKSKNDIKDLVEEINENAWSYVSTVTGDVWEYYRTKTLSSQLRRGYAIVPEILETSKNLKSPKELLEKISRSIASLDIDIPDRNIANIQIQAGYFNFLQVVSDRELKTRSYEELFKGLTAYLFESKENIQGDVNDASKKSKTKYDRKSMELQTQ
;
A
#
# COMPACT_ATOMS: atom_id res chain seq x y z
N MET A 1 -7.40 -15.61 17.55
CA MET A 1 -6.50 -14.95 16.58
C MET A 1 -7.06 -13.76 15.82
N LYS A 2 -8.32 -13.75 15.33
CA LYS A 2 -8.84 -12.64 14.50
C LYS A 2 -8.73 -11.25 15.18
N LEU A 3 -9.12 -11.14 16.45
CA LEU A 3 -9.02 -9.90 17.22
C LEU A 3 -7.57 -9.40 17.28
N VAL A 4 -6.65 -10.26 17.73
CA VAL A 4 -5.23 -9.95 17.85
C VAL A 4 -4.67 -9.46 16.53
N ARG A 5 -4.96 -10.16 15.42
CA ARG A 5 -4.55 -9.73 14.07
C ARG A 5 -5.11 -8.36 13.70
N HIS A 6 -6.40 -8.12 13.88
CA HIS A 6 -6.98 -6.81 13.60
C HIS A 6 -6.33 -5.69 14.41
N VAL A 7 -6.05 -5.91 15.70
CA VAL A 7 -5.43 -4.87 16.53
C VAL A 7 -3.98 -4.64 16.12
N THR A 8 -3.19 -5.69 15.85
CA THR A 8 -1.79 -5.55 15.43
C THR A 8 -1.63 -4.98 14.02
N ASP A 9 -2.65 -5.13 13.16
CA ASP A 9 -2.71 -4.48 11.84
C ASP A 9 -3.11 -3.00 12.00
N LEU A 10 -3.96 -2.68 12.97
CA LEU A 10 -4.43 -1.32 13.26
C LEU A 10 -3.42 -0.49 14.03
N VAL A 11 -2.76 -1.03 15.05
CA VAL A 11 -1.83 -0.29 15.94
C VAL A 11 -0.42 -0.72 15.59
N LYS A 12 0.31 0.14 14.87
CA LYS A 12 1.64 -0.23 14.34
C LYS A 12 2.70 -0.33 15.44
N ASP A 13 2.60 0.54 16.45
CA ASP A 13 3.47 0.55 17.63
C ASP A 13 2.65 0.32 18.90
N VAL A 14 2.53 -0.94 19.29
CA VAL A 14 1.79 -1.33 20.50
C VAL A 14 2.45 -0.76 21.77
N ASP A 15 3.78 -0.63 21.79
CA ASP A 15 4.50 -0.17 22.97
C ASP A 15 4.20 1.31 23.27
N LYS A 16 4.04 2.13 22.22
CA LYS A 16 3.59 3.52 22.35
C LYS A 16 2.23 3.63 23.05
N PHE A 17 1.30 2.73 22.75
CA PHE A 17 -0.06 2.75 23.29
C PHE A 17 -0.29 1.79 24.46
N LYS A 18 0.77 1.26 25.08
CA LYS A 18 0.67 0.25 26.14
C LYS A 18 -0.20 0.67 27.33
N ASN A 19 -0.29 1.97 27.61
CA ASN A 19 -1.13 2.51 28.69
C ASN A 19 -2.50 2.99 28.18
N SER A 20 -2.82 2.83 26.90
CA SER A 20 -4.05 3.33 26.26
C SER A 20 -4.93 2.22 25.70
N ILE A 21 -4.60 0.96 26.00
CA ILE A 21 -5.26 -0.23 25.45
C ILE A 21 -5.84 -1.04 26.61
N ALA A 22 -7.11 -1.43 26.46
CA ALA A 22 -7.77 -2.38 27.33
C ALA A 22 -8.70 -3.32 26.55
N LEU A 23 -9.01 -4.46 27.16
CA LEU A 23 -9.97 -5.44 26.68
C LEU A 23 -11.22 -5.39 27.55
N VAL A 24 -12.40 -5.21 26.94
CA VAL A 24 -13.68 -5.34 27.63
C VAL A 24 -14.48 -6.49 27.02
N ALA A 25 -14.65 -7.58 27.79
CA ALA A 25 -15.52 -8.68 27.39
C ALA A 25 -16.98 -8.31 27.69
N THR A 26 -17.79 -8.15 26.65
CA THR A 26 -19.20 -7.76 26.80
C THR A 26 -20.13 -8.96 26.69
N LYS A 27 -21.34 -8.83 27.26
CA LYS A 27 -22.40 -9.85 27.23
C LYS A 27 -21.99 -11.16 27.89
N VAL A 28 -21.16 -11.07 28.94
CA VAL A 28 -20.74 -12.22 29.75
C VAL A 28 -21.95 -12.80 30.46
N ASP A 29 -22.14 -14.12 30.36
CA ASP A 29 -23.27 -14.81 31.00
C ASP A 29 -23.09 -14.87 32.53
N ASN A 30 -24.21 -14.84 33.25
CA ASN A 30 -24.22 -14.95 34.70
C ASN A 30 -24.08 -16.41 35.11
N GLN A 31 -22.86 -16.79 35.50
CA GLN A 31 -22.53 -18.15 35.93
C GLN A 31 -22.73 -18.29 37.43
N TYR A 32 -23.35 -19.39 37.87
CA TYR A 32 -23.62 -19.66 39.28
C TYR A 32 -22.98 -20.97 39.71
N ILE A 33 -22.32 -20.97 40.86
CA ILE A 33 -21.78 -22.16 41.51
C ILE A 33 -22.66 -22.57 42.69
N LYS A 34 -22.92 -23.87 42.81
CA LYS A 34 -23.68 -24.42 43.94
C LYS A 34 -22.75 -24.65 45.12
N ARG A 35 -22.94 -23.90 46.22
CA ARG A 35 -22.27 -24.16 47.51
C ARG A 35 -23.33 -24.61 48.53
N GLY A 36 -23.40 -25.92 48.75
CA GLY A 36 -24.44 -26.54 49.57
C GLY A 36 -25.83 -26.37 48.96
N ARG A 37 -26.69 -25.57 49.61
CA ARG A 37 -28.06 -25.27 49.16
C ARG A 37 -28.20 -23.93 48.43
N GLN A 38 -27.14 -23.13 48.35
CA GLN A 38 -27.17 -21.80 47.75
C GLN A 38 -26.49 -21.80 46.37
N PHE A 39 -27.00 -20.97 45.47
CA PHE A 39 -26.35 -20.61 44.21
C PHE A 39 -25.69 -19.26 44.38
N ILE A 40 -24.38 -19.20 44.13
CA ILE A 40 -23.57 -18.00 44.28
C ILE A 40 -23.06 -17.60 42.90
N LEU A 41 -23.21 -16.33 42.55
CA LEU A 41 -22.67 -15.79 41.31
C LEU A 41 -21.14 -15.92 41.30
N VAL A 42 -20.58 -16.40 40.20
CA VAL A 42 -19.13 -16.42 39.99
C VAL A 42 -18.64 -14.99 39.91
N GLU A 43 -17.66 -14.63 40.74
CA GLU A 43 -17.09 -13.28 40.80
C GLU A 43 -16.41 -12.86 39.49
N ASP A 44 -16.44 -11.56 39.19
CA ASP A 44 -15.82 -10.98 37.99
C ASP A 44 -14.34 -11.33 37.88
N ASN A 45 -13.60 -11.27 39.00
CA ASN A 45 -12.17 -11.60 39.06
C ASN A 45 -11.88 -13.06 38.65
N THR A 46 -12.81 -13.98 38.88
CA THR A 46 -12.66 -15.38 38.42
C THR A 46 -12.77 -15.47 36.90
N ILE A 47 -13.72 -14.73 36.30
CA ILE A 47 -13.90 -14.69 34.85
C ILE A 47 -12.73 -13.98 34.17
N ILE A 48 -12.28 -12.85 34.74
CA ILE A 48 -11.12 -12.10 34.26
C ILE A 48 -9.87 -12.97 34.29
N SER A 49 -9.66 -13.74 35.36
CA SER A 49 -8.54 -14.67 35.46
C SER A 49 -8.61 -15.74 34.37
N ALA A 50 -9.78 -16.31 34.10
CA ALA A 50 -9.94 -17.28 33.02
C ALA A 50 -9.64 -16.68 31.62
N ILE A 51 -10.03 -15.43 31.38
CA ILE A 51 -9.66 -14.71 30.14
C ILE A 51 -8.14 -14.55 30.06
N ALA A 52 -7.51 -14.16 31.16
CA ALA A 52 -6.07 -13.94 31.21
C ALA A 52 -5.26 -15.24 31.05
N ASP A 53 -5.70 -16.34 31.65
CA ASP A 53 -5.09 -17.66 31.47
C ASP A 53 -5.15 -18.10 30.01
N PHE A 54 -6.29 -17.91 29.34
CA PHE A 54 -6.40 -18.14 27.90
C PHE A 54 -5.44 -17.24 27.10
N LEU A 55 -5.31 -15.96 27.45
CA LEU A 55 -4.37 -15.05 26.79
C LEU A 55 -2.91 -15.48 27.00
N LEU A 56 -2.55 -15.97 28.18
CA LEU A 56 -1.23 -16.52 28.48
C LEU A 56 -0.92 -17.74 27.62
N GLU A 57 -1.87 -18.67 27.46
CA GLU A 57 -1.71 -19.82 26.56
C GLU A 57 -1.49 -19.37 25.10
N VAL A 58 -2.28 -18.41 24.63
CA VAL A 58 -2.13 -17.84 23.29
C VAL A 58 -0.78 -17.15 23.12
N GLN A 59 -0.32 -16.40 24.14
CA GLN A 59 0.99 -15.76 24.12
C GLN A 59 2.11 -16.78 24.00
N GLN A 60 2.05 -17.87 24.77
CA GLN A 60 3.04 -18.94 24.71
C GLN A 60 3.11 -19.60 23.33
N ASP A 61 1.95 -19.92 22.73
CA ASP A 61 1.89 -20.47 21.36
C ASP A 61 2.50 -19.49 20.33
N LEU A 62 2.22 -18.18 20.45
CA LEU A 62 2.76 -17.18 19.54
C LEU A 62 4.28 -17.02 19.69
N SER A 63 4.79 -16.97 20.91
CA SER A 63 6.24 -16.89 21.19
C SER A 63 6.99 -18.09 20.59
N GLN A 64 6.44 -19.30 20.70
CA GLN A 64 7.03 -20.49 20.07
C GLN A 64 7.05 -20.40 18.54
N ARG A 65 6.04 -19.78 17.92
CA ARG A 65 6.00 -19.57 16.45
C ARG A 65 7.02 -18.55 15.95
N VAL A 66 7.38 -17.56 16.77
CA VAL A 66 8.43 -16.57 16.44
C VAL A 66 9.78 -17.26 16.25
N GLU A 67 10.10 -18.23 17.11
CA GLU A 67 11.39 -18.93 17.12
C GLU A 67 11.48 -20.02 16.03
N HIS A 68 10.40 -20.31 15.33
CA HIS A 68 10.36 -21.40 14.37
C HIS A 68 11.12 -21.04 13.06
N PRO A 69 12.06 -21.89 12.59
CA PRO A 69 12.96 -21.54 11.46
C PRO A 69 12.28 -21.27 10.10
N LYS A 70 11.02 -21.68 9.95
CA LYS A 70 10.24 -21.53 8.69
C LYS A 70 9.31 -20.32 8.69
N THR A 71 9.26 -19.55 9.76
CA THR A 71 8.35 -18.42 9.88
C THR A 71 8.80 -17.27 8.98
N SER A 72 7.89 -16.75 8.15
CA SER A 72 8.23 -15.64 7.25
C SER A 72 8.50 -14.34 8.02
N PRO A 73 9.28 -13.38 7.47
CA PRO A 73 9.54 -12.11 8.15
C PRO A 73 8.28 -11.32 8.53
N GLN A 74 7.25 -11.39 7.67
CA GLN A 74 5.95 -10.77 7.93
C GLN A 74 5.23 -11.42 9.11
N GLU A 75 5.28 -12.75 9.22
CA GLU A 75 4.71 -13.48 10.34
C GLU A 75 5.48 -13.24 11.64
N VAL A 76 6.82 -13.16 11.59
CA VAL A 76 7.65 -12.79 12.75
C VAL A 76 7.23 -11.42 13.30
N LYS A 77 7.07 -10.42 12.41
CA LYS A 77 6.59 -9.08 12.79
C LYS A 77 5.19 -9.16 13.44
N PHE A 78 4.27 -9.90 12.83
CA PHE A 78 2.93 -10.10 13.37
C PHE A 78 2.95 -10.74 14.76
N TYR A 79 3.64 -11.87 14.93
CA TYR A 79 3.69 -12.59 16.19
C TYR A 79 4.36 -11.76 17.29
N GLY A 80 5.44 -11.04 16.97
CA GLY A 80 6.08 -10.12 17.93
C GLY A 80 5.13 -9.03 18.41
N ASN A 81 4.39 -8.38 17.50
CA ASN A 81 3.39 -7.37 17.88
C ASN A 81 2.21 -7.98 18.65
N ALA A 82 1.81 -9.20 18.30
CA ALA A 82 0.74 -9.92 18.99
C ALA A 82 1.10 -10.26 20.44
N VAL A 83 2.34 -10.71 20.68
CA VAL A 83 2.85 -10.97 22.04
C VAL A 83 2.86 -9.69 22.86
N LYS A 84 3.40 -8.58 22.33
CA LYS A 84 3.38 -7.27 22.99
C LYS A 84 1.96 -6.80 23.32
N PHE A 85 1.03 -6.98 22.39
CA PHE A 85 -0.37 -6.60 22.61
C PHE A 85 -0.98 -7.42 23.75
N ILE A 86 -0.70 -8.73 23.81
CA ILE A 86 -1.18 -9.57 24.90
C ILE A 86 -0.52 -9.18 26.24
N ASP A 87 0.78 -8.86 26.25
CA ASP A 87 1.47 -8.35 27.44
C ASP A 87 0.78 -7.10 28.02
N VAL A 88 0.39 -6.17 27.14
CA VAL A 88 -0.37 -4.98 27.53
C VAL A 88 -1.68 -5.35 28.22
N LEU A 89 -2.43 -6.31 27.67
CA LEU A 89 -3.69 -6.76 28.28
C LEU A 89 -3.47 -7.47 29.61
N LEU A 90 -2.36 -8.19 29.77
CA LEU A 90 -1.99 -8.94 30.97
C LEU A 90 -1.34 -8.07 32.07
N SER A 91 -1.34 -6.74 31.92
CA SER A 91 -0.86 -5.81 32.93
C SER A 91 -1.58 -5.99 34.27
N ARG A 92 -0.81 -5.97 35.37
CA ARG A 92 -1.33 -6.16 36.74
C ARG A 92 -0.97 -5.01 37.67
N ALA A 93 -1.87 -4.69 38.59
CA ALA A 93 -1.60 -3.91 39.79
C ALA A 93 -2.14 -4.68 41.01
N ASP A 94 -1.36 -4.80 42.07
CA ASP A 94 -1.75 -5.50 43.31
C ASP A 94 -2.34 -6.92 43.09
N SER A 95 -1.83 -7.63 42.08
CA SER A 95 -2.27 -8.98 41.64
C SER A 95 -3.56 -9.03 40.81
N GLU A 96 -4.23 -7.91 40.56
CA GLU A 96 -5.40 -7.82 39.70
C GLU A 96 -5.03 -7.38 38.28
N TYR A 97 -5.71 -7.93 37.27
CA TYR A 97 -5.54 -7.50 35.88
C TYR A 97 -6.26 -6.18 35.64
N THR A 98 -5.50 -5.12 35.35
CA THR A 98 -6.06 -3.76 35.29
C THR A 98 -6.60 -3.40 33.91
N ASN A 99 -6.19 -4.13 32.88
CA ASN A 99 -6.52 -3.84 31.48
C ASN A 99 -7.56 -4.82 30.90
N ILE A 100 -8.17 -5.66 31.75
CA ILE A 100 -9.23 -6.60 31.35
C ILE A 100 -10.48 -6.32 32.19
N GLY A 101 -11.51 -5.82 31.53
CA GLY A 101 -12.82 -5.55 32.11
C GLY A 101 -13.87 -6.52 31.58
N ILE A 102 -14.97 -6.67 32.31
CA ILE A 102 -16.12 -7.42 31.84
C ILE A 102 -17.41 -6.60 31.99
N PHE A 103 -18.37 -6.89 31.12
CA PHE A 103 -19.72 -6.34 31.18
C PHE A 103 -20.72 -7.48 30.99
N ARG A 104 -21.44 -7.82 32.06
CA ARG A 104 -22.36 -8.96 32.09
C ARG A 104 -23.67 -8.68 31.37
N ARG A 105 -24.43 -9.75 31.11
CA ARG A 105 -25.83 -9.62 30.67
C ARG A 105 -26.71 -9.25 31.87
N PRO A 106 -27.79 -8.49 31.63
CA PRO A 106 -28.84 -8.30 32.63
C PRO A 106 -29.33 -9.66 33.16
N ASP A 107 -29.46 -9.78 34.49
CA ASP A 107 -30.06 -10.93 35.18
C ASP A 107 -31.55 -10.75 35.46
N GLU A 108 -32.06 -9.51 35.35
CA GLU A 108 -33.47 -9.18 35.57
C GLU A 108 -34.00 -8.21 34.50
N PRO A 109 -35.32 -8.20 34.23
CA PRO A 109 -35.94 -7.23 33.33
C PRO A 109 -36.05 -5.85 33.99
N GLY A 110 -35.81 -4.79 33.22
CA GLY A 110 -36.03 -3.42 33.68
C GLY A 110 -35.03 -2.42 33.10
N PRO A 111 -35.07 -1.15 33.53
CA PRO A 111 -34.07 -0.14 33.15
C PRO A 111 -32.67 -0.55 33.61
N LEU A 112 -31.67 -0.45 32.72
CA LEU A 112 -30.27 -0.84 33.01
C LEU A 112 -29.66 -0.06 34.19
N SER A 113 -30.18 1.15 34.48
CA SER A 113 -29.79 1.96 35.63
C SER A 113 -30.08 1.31 36.99
N ASN A 114 -31.05 0.39 37.02
CA ASN A 114 -31.55 -0.21 38.25
C ASN A 114 -30.96 -1.60 38.50
N ILE A 115 -30.32 -2.20 37.49
CA ILE A 115 -29.75 -3.54 37.57
C ILE A 115 -28.36 -3.44 38.20
N THR A 116 -28.25 -3.89 39.45
CA THR A 116 -27.04 -3.76 40.29
C THR A 116 -25.79 -4.27 39.57
N LEU A 117 -25.87 -5.45 38.97
CA LEU A 117 -24.75 -6.10 38.29
C LEU A 117 -24.19 -5.27 37.12
N LEU A 118 -25.05 -4.54 36.42
CA LEU A 118 -24.62 -3.65 35.33
C LEU A 118 -24.01 -2.36 35.85
N GLN A 119 -24.51 -1.83 36.98
CA GLN A 119 -23.92 -0.65 37.61
C GLN A 119 -22.52 -0.95 38.16
N GLU A 120 -22.32 -2.14 38.73
CA GLU A 120 -20.99 -2.60 39.16
C GLU A 120 -20.01 -2.74 37.99
N GLY A 121 -20.43 -3.41 36.91
CA GLY A 121 -19.64 -3.54 35.70
C GLY A 121 -19.33 -2.18 35.06
N LYS A 122 -20.29 -1.25 35.05
CA LYS A 122 -20.08 0.13 34.59
C LYS A 122 -19.01 0.84 35.41
N ARG A 123 -19.11 0.79 36.75
CA ARG A 123 -18.13 1.43 37.66
C ARG A 123 -16.73 0.87 37.44
N HIS A 124 -16.60 -0.44 37.21
CA HIS A 124 -15.31 -1.05 36.92
C HIS A 124 -14.71 -0.53 35.60
N ILE A 125 -15.50 -0.45 34.54
CA ILE A 125 -15.05 0.13 33.26
C ILE A 125 -14.69 1.61 33.40
N GLU A 126 -15.47 2.39 34.15
CA GLU A 126 -15.15 3.78 34.44
C GLU A 126 -13.80 3.90 35.16
N LYS A 127 -13.57 3.08 36.20
CA LYS A 127 -12.28 3.03 36.91
C LYS A 127 -11.13 2.74 35.93
N MET A 128 -11.28 1.76 35.07
CA MET A 128 -10.27 1.43 34.06
C MET A 128 -9.98 2.60 33.12
N LEU A 129 -11.03 3.27 32.62
CA LEU A 129 -10.90 4.38 31.68
C LEU A 129 -10.24 5.62 32.30
N TYR A 130 -10.54 5.93 33.57
CA TYR A 130 -10.09 7.17 34.21
C TYR A 130 -8.86 7.02 35.10
N GLU A 131 -8.61 5.84 35.67
CA GLU A 131 -7.54 5.61 36.64
C GLU A 131 -6.41 4.73 36.10
N THR A 132 -6.72 3.78 35.22
CA THR A 132 -5.73 2.85 34.66
C THR A 132 -5.17 3.35 33.33
N LEU A 133 -6.04 3.76 32.42
CA LEU A 133 -5.63 4.16 31.08
C LEU A 133 -5.15 5.61 31.05
N ALA A 134 -4.16 5.87 30.20
CA ALA A 134 -3.61 7.19 29.91
C ALA A 134 -3.88 7.58 28.46
N TYR A 135 -4.10 8.86 28.23
CA TYR A 135 -4.15 9.42 26.89
C TYR A 135 -2.76 9.39 26.24
N THR A 136 -2.68 8.91 25.00
CA THR A 136 -1.46 8.93 24.19
C THR A 136 -1.73 9.74 22.91
N GLU A 137 -0.92 10.77 22.67
CA GLU A 137 -1.03 11.59 21.47
C GLU A 137 -0.68 10.78 20.20
N LYS A 138 -1.52 10.90 19.18
CA LYS A 138 -1.34 10.21 17.90
C LYS A 138 -0.56 11.05 16.89
N VAL A 139 0.20 10.38 16.04
CA VAL A 139 0.74 10.89 14.77
C VAL A 139 0.17 10.07 13.61
N ASP A 140 0.25 10.59 12.39
CA ASP A 140 -0.43 10.01 11.21
C ASP A 140 0.00 8.56 10.90
N GLU A 141 1.19 8.16 11.34
CA GLU A 141 1.74 6.84 11.06
C GLU A 141 1.42 5.78 12.12
N ASP A 142 0.85 6.16 13.27
CA ASP A 142 0.59 5.27 14.40
C ASP A 142 -0.42 4.16 14.08
N PHE A 143 -1.38 4.47 13.21
CA PHE A 143 -2.46 3.56 12.87
C PHE A 143 -2.33 3.06 11.42
N GLY A 144 -2.59 1.77 11.24
CA GLY A 144 -2.72 1.11 9.96
C GLY A 144 -4.17 1.04 9.49
N TYR A 145 -4.37 0.36 8.37
CA TYR A 145 -5.71 0.10 7.82
C TYR A 145 -6.08 -1.35 8.07
N THR A 146 -7.23 -1.57 8.70
CA THR A 146 -7.79 -2.92 8.80
C THR A 146 -8.72 -3.14 7.62
N ILE A 147 -8.25 -3.93 6.66
CA ILE A 147 -9.07 -4.38 5.54
C ILE A 147 -9.56 -5.79 5.77
N SER A 148 -10.83 -6.03 5.44
CA SER A 148 -11.40 -7.37 5.48
C SER A 148 -10.72 -8.28 4.45
N GLU A 149 -10.73 -9.59 4.66
CA GLU A 149 -10.25 -10.56 3.65
C GLU A 149 -10.99 -10.41 2.32
N LYS A 150 -12.28 -10.05 2.36
CA LYS A 150 -13.05 -9.72 1.16
C LYS A 150 -12.44 -8.50 0.43
N SER A 151 -12.18 -7.43 1.16
CA SER A 151 -11.57 -6.21 0.62
C SER A 151 -10.17 -6.45 0.06
N LYS A 152 -9.39 -7.40 0.60
CA LYS A 152 -8.08 -7.80 0.03
C LYS A 152 -8.20 -8.39 -1.36
N ASN A 153 -9.29 -9.12 -1.63
CA ASN A 153 -9.59 -9.62 -2.97
C ASN A 153 -10.04 -8.47 -3.88
N ASP A 154 -10.93 -7.60 -3.40
CA ASP A 154 -11.39 -6.43 -4.16
C ASP A 154 -10.21 -5.51 -4.57
N ILE A 155 -9.17 -5.38 -3.72
CA ILE A 155 -7.94 -4.65 -4.06
C ILE A 155 -7.23 -5.25 -5.28
N LYS A 156 -7.23 -6.58 -5.45
CA LYS A 156 -6.60 -7.21 -6.61
C LYS A 156 -7.30 -6.78 -7.91
N ASP A 157 -8.62 -6.82 -7.90
CA ASP A 157 -9.45 -6.46 -9.06
C ASP A 157 -9.29 -4.96 -9.38
N LEU A 158 -9.28 -4.09 -8.36
CA LEU A 158 -9.01 -2.67 -8.52
C LEU A 158 -7.61 -2.39 -9.09
N VAL A 159 -6.59 -3.16 -8.68
CA VAL A 159 -5.23 -3.03 -9.21
C VAL A 159 -5.17 -3.42 -10.69
N GLU A 160 -5.90 -4.46 -11.08
CA GLU A 160 -6.02 -4.85 -12.49
C GLU A 160 -6.69 -3.74 -13.31
N GLU A 161 -7.81 -3.19 -12.83
CA GLU A 161 -8.51 -2.07 -13.48
C GLU A 161 -7.63 -0.81 -13.60
N ILE A 162 -6.92 -0.44 -12.53
CA ILE A 162 -5.97 0.68 -12.54
C ILE A 162 -4.86 0.45 -13.58
N ASN A 163 -4.32 -0.77 -13.66
CA ASN A 163 -3.30 -1.11 -14.63
C ASN A 163 -3.83 -1.02 -16.07
N GLU A 164 -5.05 -1.50 -16.34
CA GLU A 164 -5.69 -1.40 -17.66
C GLU A 164 -5.96 0.05 -18.07
N ASN A 165 -6.46 0.87 -17.14
CA ASN A 165 -6.71 2.29 -17.37
C ASN A 165 -5.40 3.06 -17.62
N ALA A 166 -4.40 2.87 -16.75
CA ALA A 166 -3.08 3.48 -16.93
C ALA A 166 -2.46 3.06 -18.26
N TRP A 167 -2.55 1.77 -18.63
CA TRP A 167 -2.09 1.27 -19.92
C TRP A 167 -2.75 1.99 -21.10
N SER A 168 -4.08 2.12 -21.07
CA SER A 168 -4.86 2.79 -22.12
C SER A 168 -4.45 4.25 -22.30
N TYR A 169 -4.32 5.00 -21.20
CA TYR A 169 -3.89 6.39 -21.26
C TYR A 169 -2.45 6.55 -21.75
N VAL A 170 -1.53 5.69 -21.29
CA VAL A 170 -0.13 5.71 -21.78
C VAL A 170 -0.08 5.35 -23.26
N SER A 171 -0.86 4.36 -23.70
CA SER A 171 -0.94 4.00 -25.12
C SER A 171 -1.44 5.17 -25.97
N THR A 172 -2.38 5.96 -25.45
CA THR A 172 -2.87 7.16 -26.13
C THR A 172 -1.77 8.21 -26.23
N VAL A 173 -1.06 8.50 -25.13
CA VAL A 173 0.09 9.42 -25.13
C VAL A 173 1.18 8.97 -26.10
N THR A 174 1.52 7.68 -26.12
CA THR A 174 2.51 7.16 -27.06
C THR A 174 2.04 7.27 -28.50
N GLY A 175 0.75 7.09 -28.77
CA GLY A 175 0.14 7.35 -30.08
C GLY A 175 0.25 8.81 -30.50
N ASP A 176 -0.04 9.75 -29.59
CA ASP A 176 0.09 11.19 -29.83
C ASP A 176 1.54 11.58 -30.15
N VAL A 177 2.51 11.04 -29.40
CA VAL A 177 3.96 11.21 -29.67
C VAL A 177 4.34 10.63 -31.04
N TRP A 178 3.80 9.47 -31.38
CA TRP A 178 4.10 8.83 -32.66
C TRP A 178 3.58 9.64 -33.85
N GLU A 179 2.32 10.10 -33.81
CA GLU A 179 1.74 10.95 -34.84
C GLU A 179 2.46 12.31 -34.93
N TYR A 180 2.91 12.87 -33.80
CA TYR A 180 3.77 14.05 -33.81
C TYR A 180 5.03 13.84 -34.65
N TYR A 181 5.76 12.73 -34.45
CA TYR A 181 6.97 12.47 -35.23
C TYR A 181 6.70 12.13 -36.70
N ARG A 182 5.60 11.43 -36.97
CA ARG A 182 5.20 11.06 -38.34
C ARG A 182 4.93 12.27 -39.22
N THR A 183 4.40 13.35 -38.65
CA THR A 183 4.08 14.59 -39.38
C THR A 183 5.26 15.55 -39.52
N LYS A 184 6.39 15.30 -38.86
CA LYS A 184 7.60 16.14 -38.92
C LYS A 184 8.63 15.56 -39.89
N THR A 185 8.97 16.34 -40.92
CA THR A 185 10.06 16.00 -41.85
C THR A 185 11.40 16.55 -41.34
N LEU A 186 12.38 15.65 -41.16
CA LEU A 186 13.82 15.94 -41.06
C LEU A 186 14.23 17.09 -40.11
N SER A 187 13.65 17.17 -38.92
CA SER A 187 13.98 18.23 -37.95
C SER A 187 14.95 17.77 -36.87
N SER A 188 15.61 18.73 -36.22
CA SER A 188 16.40 18.52 -35.00
C SER A 188 15.63 17.81 -33.87
N GLN A 189 14.30 17.78 -33.95
CA GLN A 189 13.43 17.10 -32.99
C GLN A 189 13.49 15.57 -33.13
N LEU A 190 13.62 15.02 -34.35
CA LEU A 190 13.81 13.57 -34.55
C LEU A 190 15.09 13.07 -33.86
N ARG A 191 16.16 13.88 -33.91
CA ARG A 191 17.42 13.58 -33.23
C ARG A 191 17.26 13.57 -31.70
N ARG A 192 16.44 14.48 -31.15
CA ARG A 192 16.09 14.48 -29.70
C ARG A 192 15.23 13.28 -29.34
N GLY A 193 14.22 12.96 -30.14
CA GLY A 193 13.37 11.77 -30.00
C GLY A 193 14.19 10.48 -29.91
N TYR A 194 15.15 10.31 -30.83
CA TYR A 194 16.06 9.17 -30.82
C TYR A 194 16.93 9.06 -29.56
N ALA A 195 17.32 10.19 -28.95
CA ALA A 195 18.12 10.17 -27.72
C ALA A 195 17.28 9.79 -26.49
N ILE A 196 16.01 10.21 -26.45
CA ILE A 196 15.16 10.15 -25.25
C ILE A 196 14.29 8.88 -25.22
N VAL A 197 13.74 8.44 -26.36
CA VAL A 197 12.80 7.30 -26.39
C VAL A 197 13.44 5.97 -25.97
N PRO A 198 14.69 5.63 -26.33
CA PRO A 198 15.35 4.44 -25.80
C PRO A 198 15.54 4.48 -24.28
N GLU A 199 15.74 5.66 -23.69
CA GLU A 199 15.80 5.82 -22.23
C GLU A 199 14.44 5.52 -21.58
N ILE A 200 13.34 5.98 -22.19
CA ILE A 200 11.98 5.64 -21.74
C ILE A 200 11.75 4.14 -21.83
N LEU A 201 12.13 3.51 -22.96
CA LEU A 201 11.99 2.07 -23.14
C LEU A 201 12.75 1.29 -22.06
N GLU A 202 14.01 1.64 -21.81
CA GLU A 202 14.83 0.94 -20.83
C GLU A 202 14.32 1.14 -19.41
N THR A 203 13.90 2.37 -19.06
CA THR A 203 13.32 2.64 -17.74
C THR A 203 11.97 1.95 -17.57
N SER A 204 11.15 1.85 -18.62
CA SER A 204 9.81 1.23 -18.59
C SER A 204 9.80 -0.26 -18.24
N LYS A 205 10.92 -0.96 -18.45
CA LYS A 205 11.08 -2.38 -18.12
C LYS A 205 11.00 -2.69 -16.64
N ASN A 206 11.41 -1.73 -15.79
CA ASN A 206 11.61 -1.94 -14.36
C ASN A 206 10.74 -1.04 -13.48
N LEU A 207 9.72 -0.38 -14.06
CA LEU A 207 8.86 0.51 -13.30
C LEU A 207 7.97 -0.27 -12.34
N LYS A 208 7.88 0.24 -11.12
CA LYS A 208 7.11 -0.38 -10.04
C LYS A 208 5.73 0.25 -9.86
N SER A 209 5.49 1.42 -10.46
CA SER A 209 4.24 2.14 -10.30
C SER A 209 3.90 3.02 -11.52
N PRO A 210 2.63 3.36 -11.73
CA PRO A 210 2.24 4.33 -12.75
C PRO A 210 2.81 5.73 -12.48
N LYS A 211 3.15 6.05 -11.22
CA LYS A 211 3.78 7.32 -10.84
C LYS A 211 5.19 7.46 -11.42
N GLU A 212 6.01 6.43 -11.27
CA GLU A 212 7.37 6.43 -11.83
C GLU A 212 7.32 6.58 -13.36
N LEU A 213 6.35 5.92 -14.01
CA LEU A 213 6.11 6.07 -15.44
C LEU A 213 5.75 7.51 -15.80
N LEU A 214 4.79 8.10 -15.09
CA LEU A 214 4.32 9.45 -15.32
C LEU A 214 5.46 10.47 -15.24
N GLU A 215 6.32 10.36 -14.23
CA GLU A 215 7.47 11.25 -14.07
C GLU A 215 8.46 11.15 -15.24
N LYS A 216 8.64 9.96 -15.79
CA LYS A 216 9.51 9.73 -16.96
C LYS A 216 8.88 10.28 -18.23
N ILE A 217 7.62 9.94 -18.49
CA ILE A 217 6.86 10.45 -19.64
C ILE A 217 6.84 11.97 -19.61
N SER A 218 6.50 12.60 -18.48
CA SER A 218 6.41 14.06 -18.37
C SER A 218 7.75 14.76 -18.63
N ARG A 219 8.85 14.22 -18.07
CA ARG A 219 10.21 14.73 -18.34
C ARG A 219 10.58 14.60 -19.81
N SER A 220 10.24 13.49 -20.43
CA SER A 220 10.50 13.26 -21.85
C SER A 220 9.69 14.18 -22.74
N ILE A 221 8.40 14.36 -22.48
CA ILE A 221 7.52 15.28 -23.23
C ILE A 221 8.09 16.71 -23.19
N ALA A 222 8.45 17.19 -21.99
CA ALA A 222 9.04 18.51 -21.81
C ALA A 222 10.38 18.65 -22.57
N SER A 223 11.21 17.60 -22.57
CA SER A 223 12.50 17.60 -23.27
C SER A 223 12.36 17.56 -24.80
N LEU A 224 11.28 16.93 -25.28
CA LEU A 224 10.96 16.81 -26.70
C LEU A 224 10.21 18.03 -27.25
N ASP A 225 9.72 18.91 -26.38
CA ASP A 225 8.94 20.09 -26.76
C ASP A 225 7.70 19.69 -27.60
N ILE A 226 6.99 18.66 -27.12
CA ILE A 226 5.77 18.13 -27.75
C ILE A 226 4.58 18.61 -26.93
N ASP A 227 3.59 19.17 -27.61
CA ASP A 227 2.30 19.49 -27.01
C ASP A 227 1.42 18.24 -27.00
N ILE A 228 1.15 17.70 -25.80
CA ILE A 228 0.31 16.51 -25.59
C ILE A 228 -0.88 16.91 -24.73
N PRO A 229 -2.10 16.43 -25.06
CA PRO A 229 -3.28 16.78 -24.28
C PRO A 229 -3.12 16.46 -22.79
N ASP A 230 -3.19 17.50 -21.95
CA ASP A 230 -3.05 17.42 -20.50
C ASP A 230 -3.98 16.39 -19.85
N ARG A 231 -5.15 16.14 -20.46
CA ARG A 231 -6.14 15.18 -19.95
C ARG A 231 -5.58 13.77 -19.76
N ASN A 232 -4.72 13.28 -20.65
CA ASN A 232 -4.20 11.92 -20.57
C ASN A 232 -3.13 11.82 -19.46
N ILE A 233 -2.30 12.85 -19.34
CA ILE A 233 -1.30 12.99 -18.27
C ILE A 233 -2.00 13.08 -16.90
N ALA A 234 -3.05 13.91 -16.79
CA ALA A 234 -3.86 14.02 -15.59
C ALA A 234 -4.54 12.69 -15.21
N ASN A 235 -5.06 11.95 -16.19
CA ASN A 235 -5.67 10.65 -15.94
C ASN A 235 -4.64 9.62 -15.43
N ILE A 236 -3.44 9.57 -16.00
CA ILE A 236 -2.36 8.72 -15.49
C ILE A 236 -2.01 9.10 -14.05
N GLN A 237 -1.97 10.39 -13.73
CA GLN A 237 -1.72 10.88 -12.38
C GLN A 237 -2.80 10.43 -11.39
N ILE A 238 -4.07 10.47 -11.78
CA ILE A 238 -5.18 9.97 -10.98
C ILE A 238 -5.01 8.47 -10.71
N GLN A 239 -4.72 7.67 -11.74
CA GLN A 239 -4.48 6.24 -11.60
C GLN A 239 -3.28 5.94 -10.69
N ALA A 240 -2.19 6.70 -10.81
CA ALA A 240 -1.03 6.61 -9.93
C ALA A 240 -1.38 6.94 -8.47
N GLY A 241 -2.24 7.92 -8.24
CA GLY A 241 -2.75 8.27 -6.91
C GLY A 241 -3.52 7.11 -6.26
N TYR A 242 -4.47 6.52 -6.99
CA TYR A 242 -5.22 5.36 -6.51
C TYR A 242 -4.32 4.14 -6.27
N PHE A 243 -3.37 3.88 -7.17
CA PHE A 243 -2.43 2.77 -7.00
C PHE A 243 -1.64 2.90 -5.69
N ASN A 244 -1.08 4.08 -5.42
CA ASN A 244 -0.34 4.33 -4.18
C ASN A 244 -1.23 4.19 -2.94
N PHE A 245 -2.46 4.70 -3.01
CA PHE A 245 -3.43 4.53 -1.92
C PHE A 245 -3.68 3.04 -1.62
N LEU A 246 -3.88 2.22 -2.66
CA LEU A 246 -4.07 0.78 -2.47
C LEU A 246 -2.83 0.08 -1.89
N GLN A 247 -1.61 0.52 -2.24
CA GLN A 247 -0.39 0.00 -1.61
C GLN A 247 -0.36 0.27 -0.10
N VAL A 248 -0.72 1.49 0.29
CA VAL A 248 -0.78 1.91 1.71
C VAL A 248 -1.84 1.11 2.46
N VAL A 249 -3.05 1.00 1.92
CA VAL A 249 -4.17 0.33 2.58
C VAL A 249 -3.97 -1.19 2.66
N SER A 250 -3.24 -1.77 1.69
CA SER A 250 -2.97 -3.21 1.67
C SER A 250 -1.68 -3.62 2.38
N ASP A 251 -0.89 -2.67 2.87
CA ASP A 251 0.44 -2.87 3.49
C ASP A 251 1.34 -3.81 2.67
N ARG A 252 1.28 -3.70 1.33
CA ARG A 252 2.09 -4.52 0.40
C ARG A 252 2.50 -3.75 -0.84
N GLU A 253 3.65 -4.15 -1.38
CA GLU A 253 4.08 -3.71 -2.71
C GLU A 253 3.16 -4.35 -3.77
N LEU A 254 2.42 -3.51 -4.49
CA LEU A 254 1.56 -3.93 -5.59
C LEU A 254 2.39 -3.96 -6.88
N LYS A 255 2.05 -4.86 -7.80
CA LYS A 255 2.76 -5.00 -9.08
C LYS A 255 2.00 -4.27 -10.19
N THR A 256 2.76 -3.60 -11.04
CA THR A 256 2.27 -3.03 -12.30
C THR A 256 2.58 -3.92 -13.48
N ARG A 257 1.80 -3.77 -14.55
CA ARG A 257 2.15 -4.33 -15.87
C ARG A 257 3.39 -3.60 -16.42
N SER A 258 4.29 -4.32 -17.07
CA SER A 258 5.42 -3.71 -17.80
C SER A 258 4.91 -2.91 -18.99
N TYR A 259 5.27 -1.63 -19.08
CA TYR A 259 4.87 -0.71 -20.16
C TYR A 259 5.75 -0.79 -21.40
N GLU A 260 6.74 -1.69 -21.42
CA GLU A 260 7.75 -1.82 -22.48
C GLU A 260 7.11 -1.94 -23.88
N GLU A 261 6.08 -2.77 -24.02
CA GLU A 261 5.42 -3.02 -25.32
C GLU A 261 4.85 -1.75 -25.95
N LEU A 262 4.41 -0.78 -25.14
CA LEU A 262 3.87 0.48 -25.66
C LEU A 262 4.93 1.29 -26.39
N PHE A 263 6.19 1.21 -25.97
CA PHE A 263 7.28 2.02 -26.51
C PHE A 263 8.09 1.31 -27.61
N LYS A 264 7.96 -0.02 -27.77
CA LYS A 264 8.72 -0.79 -28.77
C LYS A 264 8.48 -0.28 -30.20
N GLY A 265 7.22 -0.09 -30.59
CA GLY A 265 6.86 0.38 -31.93
C GLY A 265 7.41 1.78 -32.23
N LEU A 266 7.25 2.71 -31.29
CA LEU A 266 7.78 4.07 -31.42
C LEU A 266 9.32 4.07 -31.52
N THR A 267 9.98 3.24 -30.71
CA THR A 267 11.44 3.10 -30.72
C THR A 267 11.95 2.59 -32.07
N ALA A 268 11.32 1.53 -32.60
CA ALA A 268 11.66 0.98 -33.91
C ALA A 268 11.50 2.02 -35.02
N TYR A 269 10.36 2.74 -35.03
CA TYR A 269 10.10 3.80 -36.00
C TYR A 269 11.17 4.91 -35.97
N LEU A 270 11.55 5.38 -34.78
CA LEU A 270 12.57 6.43 -34.64
C LEU A 270 13.96 5.93 -35.05
N PHE A 271 14.26 4.66 -34.82
CA PHE A 271 15.51 4.03 -35.24
C PHE A 271 15.60 3.96 -36.78
N GLU A 272 14.57 3.39 -37.43
CA GLU A 272 14.50 3.29 -38.90
C GLU A 272 14.53 4.68 -39.56
N SER A 273 13.79 5.64 -39.00
CA SER A 273 13.78 7.02 -39.50
C SER A 273 15.17 7.65 -39.45
N LYS A 274 15.94 7.42 -38.38
CA LYS A 274 17.32 7.92 -38.28
C LYS A 274 18.22 7.28 -39.34
N GLU A 275 18.14 5.97 -39.55
CA GLU A 275 18.95 5.28 -40.55
C GLU A 275 18.67 5.79 -41.97
N ASN A 276 17.39 5.97 -42.31
CA ASN A 276 16.98 6.53 -43.60
C ASN A 276 17.52 7.95 -43.81
N ILE A 277 17.38 8.82 -42.81
CA ILE A 277 17.91 10.19 -42.87
C ILE A 277 19.43 10.21 -43.03
N GLN A 278 20.14 9.34 -42.30
CA GLN A 278 21.59 9.24 -42.41
C GLN A 278 22.02 8.75 -43.79
N GLY A 279 21.27 7.80 -44.37
CA GLY A 279 21.44 7.33 -45.74
C GLY A 279 21.30 8.47 -46.75
N ASP A 280 20.20 9.23 -46.68
CA ASP A 280 19.91 10.35 -47.57
C ASP A 280 20.99 11.44 -47.49
N VAL A 281 21.46 11.78 -46.28
CA VAL A 281 22.54 12.76 -46.07
C VAL A 281 23.85 12.26 -46.68
N ASN A 282 24.20 10.99 -46.48
CA ASN A 282 25.42 10.41 -47.03
C ASN A 282 25.39 10.42 -48.56
N ASP A 283 24.25 10.11 -49.17
CA ASP A 283 24.10 10.11 -50.63
C ASP A 283 24.07 11.52 -51.22
N ALA A 284 23.44 12.48 -50.54
CA ALA A 284 23.50 13.90 -50.91
C ALA A 284 24.93 14.45 -50.84
N SER A 285 25.69 14.06 -49.81
CA SER A 285 27.11 14.43 -49.64
C SER A 285 27.98 13.87 -50.78
N LYS A 286 27.81 12.57 -51.11
CA LYS A 286 28.51 11.94 -52.27
C LYS A 286 28.18 12.67 -53.58
N LYS A 287 26.90 12.93 -53.86
CA LYS A 287 26.46 13.65 -55.07
C LYS A 287 27.07 15.05 -55.15
N SER A 288 27.14 15.76 -54.02
CA SER A 288 27.73 17.10 -53.94
C SER A 288 29.24 17.08 -54.19
N LYS A 289 29.95 16.10 -53.62
CA LYS A 289 31.39 15.89 -53.85
C LYS A 289 31.69 15.59 -55.32
N THR A 290 30.96 14.65 -55.93
CA THR A 290 31.12 14.33 -57.36
C THR A 290 30.87 15.53 -58.25
N LYS A 291 29.88 16.37 -57.93
CA LYS A 291 29.59 17.60 -58.68
C LYS A 291 30.71 18.64 -58.54
N TYR A 292 31.29 18.77 -57.35
CA TYR A 292 32.43 19.65 -57.09
C TYR A 292 33.67 19.19 -57.86
N ASP A 293 34.02 17.91 -57.77
CA ASP A 293 35.20 17.34 -58.44
C ASP A 293 35.10 17.49 -59.96
N ARG A 294 33.91 17.26 -60.54
CA ARG A 294 33.65 17.48 -61.98
C ARG A 294 33.84 18.94 -62.39
N LYS A 295 33.29 19.89 -61.63
CA LYS A 295 33.44 21.32 -61.92
C LYS A 295 34.90 21.79 -61.78
N SER A 296 35.65 21.22 -60.83
CA SER A 296 37.07 21.52 -60.67
C SER A 296 37.91 21.05 -61.85
N MET A 297 37.58 19.88 -62.44
CA MET A 297 38.27 19.38 -63.65
C MET A 297 37.95 20.22 -64.89
N GLU A 298 36.70 20.68 -65.04
CA GLU A 298 36.30 21.57 -66.15
C GLU A 298 37.03 22.93 -66.09
N LEU A 299 37.33 23.46 -64.90
CA LEU A 299 38.07 24.71 -64.73
C LEU A 299 39.58 24.58 -65.00
N GLN A 300 40.15 23.38 -64.92
CA GLN A 300 41.58 23.14 -65.21
C GLN A 300 41.85 22.94 -66.71
N THR A 301 40.80 22.78 -67.52
CA THR A 301 40.89 22.54 -68.97
C THR A 301 40.55 23.77 -69.82
N GLN A 302 40.25 24.91 -69.18
CA GLN A 302 40.08 26.24 -69.80
C GLN A 302 41.33 27.09 -69.56
#